data_AF-A0AA35QZZ0-F1
#
_entry.id   AF-A0AA35QZZ0-F1
#
_cell.length_a   1.000
_cell.length_b   1.000
_cell.length_c   1.000
_cell.angle_alpha   90.00
_cell.angle_beta   90.00
_cell.angle_gamma   90.00
#
_symmetry.space_group_name_H-M   'P 1'
#
loop_
_entity.id
_entity.type
_entity.pdbx_description
1 polymer ?
#
loop_
_entity_poly.entity_id
_entity_poly.type
_entity_poly.pdbx_seq_one_letter_code
_entity_poly.pdbx_strand_id
1 'polypeptide(L)'
;MLTGVCLSSSTVLRGAHICSHAWVQSSIIGWQSIVGKWVRMESVSVLGEDVIIQDELYVNGARILPHKNITVSSPDPQIIM
;
A
#
# COMPACT_ATOMS: atom_id res chain seq x y z
N MET A 1 -20.00 -11.90 5.80
CA MET A 1 -19.36 -11.20 4.67
C MET A 1 -17.86 -11.47 4.77
N LEU A 2 -17.23 -11.98 3.71
CA LEU A 2 -15.82 -12.42 3.75
C LEU A 2 -14.88 -11.22 3.81
N THR A 3 -14.48 -10.80 5.00
CA THR A 3 -13.38 -9.87 5.24
C THR A 3 -12.05 -10.60 5.10
N GLY A 4 -11.16 -10.14 4.23
CA GLY A 4 -9.82 -10.73 4.10
C GLY A 4 -8.87 -9.83 3.33
N VAL A 5 -7.57 -10.03 3.52
CA VAL A 5 -6.49 -9.36 2.79
C VAL A 5 -5.68 -10.46 2.11
N CYS A 6 -5.27 -10.24 0.86
CA CYS A 6 -4.33 -11.14 0.19
C CYS A 6 -2.93 -10.54 0.22
N LEU A 7 -1.98 -11.26 0.84
CA LEU A 7 -0.57 -10.90 0.92
C LEU A 7 0.25 -11.97 0.20
N SER A 8 1.14 -11.54 -0.70
CA SER A 8 2.08 -12.43 -1.39
C SER A 8 3.43 -11.75 -1.54
N SER A 9 4.52 -12.42 -1.13
CA SER A 9 5.88 -11.91 -1.24
C SER A 9 6.07 -10.48 -0.70
N SER A 10 5.40 -10.15 0.40
CA SER A 10 5.36 -8.79 0.95
C SER A 10 5.84 -8.74 2.40
N THR A 11 6.43 -7.62 2.79
CA THR A 11 6.85 -7.33 4.17
C THR A 11 5.94 -6.26 4.75
N VAL A 12 5.39 -6.53 5.94
CA VAL A 12 4.53 -5.58 6.67
C VAL A 12 5.23 -5.19 7.97
N LEU A 13 5.52 -3.91 8.13
CA LEU A 13 6.24 -3.40 9.30
C LEU A 13 5.29 -3.09 10.47
N ARG A 14 5.88 -2.86 11.65
CA ARG A 14 5.13 -2.67 12.90
C ARG A 14 4.16 -1.48 12.77
N GLY A 15 2.93 -1.68 13.24
CA GLY A 15 1.90 -0.65 13.28
C GLY A 15 1.20 -0.41 11.93
N ALA A 16 1.62 -1.07 10.85
CA ALA A 16 0.91 -1.01 9.59
C ALA A 16 -0.47 -1.67 9.68
N HIS A 17 -1.45 -1.10 8.98
CA HIS A 17 -2.82 -1.62 8.93
C HIS A 17 -3.26 -1.77 7.47
N ILE A 18 -3.68 -2.98 7.07
CA ILE A 18 -4.17 -3.26 5.72
C ILE A 18 -5.65 -3.60 5.81
N CYS A 19 -6.49 -2.81 5.15
CA CYS A 19 -7.93 -2.91 5.24
C CYS A 19 -8.50 -3.99 4.30
N SER A 20 -9.75 -4.37 4.55
CA SER A 20 -10.44 -5.48 3.86
C SER A 20 -10.40 -5.39 2.34
N HIS A 21 -10.32 -6.55 1.69
CA HIS A 21 -10.32 -6.75 0.24
C HIS A 21 -9.10 -6.17 -0.50
N ALA A 22 -8.07 -5.73 0.24
CA ALA A 22 -6.82 -5.32 -0.37
C ALA A 22 -5.99 -6.51 -0.89
N TRP A 23 -5.28 -6.28 -1.98
CA TRP A 23 -4.30 -7.18 -2.58
C TRP A 23 -2.93 -6.51 -2.54
N VAL A 24 -1.97 -7.14 -1.87
CA VAL A 24 -0.61 -6.59 -1.71
C VAL A 24 0.41 -7.65 -2.09
N GLN A 25 1.05 -7.44 -3.25
CA GLN A 25 2.03 -8.35 -3.81
C GLN A 25 3.39 -7.67 -4.00
N SER A 26 4.46 -8.39 -3.66
CA SER A 26 5.84 -7.95 -3.89
C SER A 26 6.09 -6.53 -3.37
N SER A 27 5.67 -6.21 -2.14
CA SER A 27 5.67 -4.84 -1.63
C SER A 27 6.16 -4.73 -0.17
N ILE A 28 6.61 -3.55 0.23
CA ILE A 28 6.98 -3.23 1.61
C ILE A 28 6.00 -2.18 2.14
N ILE A 29 5.25 -2.55 3.18
CA ILE A 29 4.34 -1.65 3.88
C ILE A 29 5.06 -1.07 5.10
N GLY A 30 5.28 0.24 5.08
CA GLY A 30 6.03 1.02 6.06
C GLY A 30 5.44 0.98 7.47
N TRP A 31 6.22 1.46 8.45
CA TRP A 31 5.73 1.59 9.83
C TRP A 31 4.53 2.52 9.91
N GLN A 32 3.54 2.17 10.73
CA GLN A 32 2.35 3.01 10.96
C GLN A 32 1.56 3.37 9.68
N SER A 33 1.83 2.72 8.54
CA SER A 33 1.14 2.99 7.27
C SER A 33 -0.25 2.36 7.25
N ILE A 34 -1.18 2.97 6.52
CA ILE A 34 -2.53 2.46 6.30
C ILE A 34 -2.71 2.17 4.81
N VAL A 35 -3.12 0.95 4.48
CA VAL A 35 -3.56 0.56 3.13
C VAL A 35 -5.07 0.41 3.16
N GLY A 36 -5.76 1.25 2.38
CA GLY A 36 -7.22 1.28 2.28
C GLY A 36 -7.85 -0.01 1.77
N LYS A 37 -9.18 -0.07 1.84
CA LYS A 37 -9.98 -1.20 1.32
C LYS A 37 -9.87 -1.26 -0.19
N TRP A 38 -9.93 -2.47 -0.75
CA TRP A 38 -9.91 -2.67 -2.20
C TRP A 38 -8.68 -2.07 -2.91
N VAL A 39 -7.60 -1.79 -2.17
CA VAL A 39 -6.35 -1.32 -2.75
C VAL A 39 -5.61 -2.49 -3.39
N ARG A 40 -5.03 -2.26 -4.56
CA ARG A 40 -4.13 -3.21 -5.24
C ARG A 40 -2.73 -2.62 -5.31
N MET A 41 -1.77 -3.25 -4.62
CA MET A 41 -0.35 -2.88 -4.65
C MET A 41 0.49 -3.98 -5.29
N GLU A 42 1.28 -3.63 -6.30
CA GLU A 42 2.09 -4.58 -7.08
C GLU A 42 3.48 -3.99 -7.47
N SER A 43 4.29 -4.84 -8.13
CA SER A 43 5.57 -4.49 -8.78
C SER A 43 6.61 -3.75 -7.95
N VAL A 44 6.86 -4.19 -6.71
CA VAL A 44 7.87 -3.57 -5.83
C VAL A 44 7.48 -2.16 -5.43
N SER A 45 6.30 -2.03 -4.81
CA SER A 45 5.87 -0.80 -4.16
C SER A 45 6.42 -0.73 -2.73
N VAL A 46 6.90 0.45 -2.32
CA VAL A 46 7.50 0.68 -0.99
C VAL A 46 6.85 1.89 -0.36
N LEU A 47 6.29 1.73 0.83
CA LEU A 47 5.78 2.82 1.65
C LEU A 47 6.79 3.21 2.73
N GLY A 48 7.04 4.51 2.88
CA GLY A 48 7.69 5.08 4.06
C GLY A 48 6.82 4.99 5.32
N GLU A 49 7.32 5.53 6.43
CA GLU A 49 6.55 5.62 7.68
C GLU A 49 5.31 6.51 7.51
N ASP A 50 4.20 6.12 8.14
CA ASP A 50 2.98 6.92 8.25
C ASP A 50 2.44 7.36 6.87
N VAL A 51 2.43 6.42 5.92
CA VAL A 51 1.83 6.60 4.60
C VAL A 51 0.40 6.07 4.62
N ILE A 52 -0.54 6.85 4.09
CA ILE A 52 -1.95 6.48 3.97
C ILE A 52 -2.27 6.32 2.49
N ILE A 53 -2.65 5.11 2.07
CA ILE A 53 -3.25 4.83 0.76
C ILE A 53 -4.77 4.81 0.94
N GLN A 54 -5.49 5.70 0.26
CA GLN A 54 -6.95 5.71 0.30
C GLN A 54 -7.55 4.44 -0.32
N ASP A 55 -8.83 4.20 -0.01
CA ASP A 55 -9.60 3.08 -0.54
C ASP A 55 -9.62 3.09 -2.08
N GLU A 56 -9.72 1.91 -2.69
CA GLU A 56 -9.95 1.69 -4.13
C GLU A 56 -8.83 2.18 -5.06
N LEU A 57 -7.59 2.29 -4.57
CA LEU A 57 -6.44 2.72 -5.36
C LEU A 57 -5.62 1.57 -5.94
N TYR A 58 -5.03 1.81 -7.11
CA TYR A 58 -4.01 0.95 -7.71
C TYR A 58 -2.62 1.59 -7.58
N VAL A 59 -1.64 0.86 -7.06
CA VAL A 59 -0.26 1.31 -6.86
C VAL A 59 0.69 0.29 -7.47
N ASN A 60 1.47 0.70 -8.47
CA ASN A 60 2.32 -0.18 -9.25
C ASN A 60 3.77 0.31 -9.25
N GLY A 61 4.64 -0.35 -8.47
CA GLY A 61 6.06 0.00 -8.36
C GLY A 61 6.35 1.40 -7.83
N ALA A 62 5.45 1.96 -7.01
CA ALA A 62 5.64 3.28 -6.44
C ALA A 62 6.55 3.25 -5.20
N ARG A 63 7.47 4.21 -5.10
CA ARG A 63 8.27 4.48 -3.90
C ARG A 63 7.73 5.74 -3.24
N ILE A 64 7.08 5.58 -2.09
CA ILE A 64 6.33 6.65 -1.45
C ILE A 64 7.08 7.11 -0.21
N LEU A 65 7.41 8.41 -0.14
CA LEU A 65 8.10 8.98 1.02
C LEU A 65 7.22 8.99 2.27
N PRO A 66 7.81 9.13 3.48
CA PRO A 66 7.04 9.19 4.72
C PRO A 66 6.00 10.32 4.76
N HIS A 67 4.97 10.14 5.59
CA HIS A 67 3.92 11.14 5.87
C HIS A 67 3.11 11.58 4.64
N LYS A 68 2.89 10.65 3.70
CA LYS A 68 2.12 10.91 2.47
C LYS A 68 0.71 10.38 2.57
N ASN A 69 -0.24 11.16 2.07
CA ASN A 69 -1.61 10.73 1.86
C ASN A 69 -1.87 10.60 0.35
N ILE A 70 -2.01 9.36 -0.12
CA ILE A 70 -2.18 9.01 -1.52
C ILE A 70 -3.67 8.87 -1.81
N THR A 71 -4.19 9.79 -2.61
CA THR A 71 -5.60 9.87 -3.00
C THR A 71 -5.85 9.50 -4.45
N VAL A 72 -4.79 9.21 -5.22
CA VAL A 72 -4.85 8.94 -6.65
C VAL A 72 -4.01 7.71 -6.97
N SER A 73 -4.50 6.86 -7.88
CA SER A 73 -3.78 5.68 -8.35
C SER A 73 -2.47 6.05 -9.05
N SER A 74 -1.47 5.21 -8.88
CA SER A 74 -0.14 5.31 -9.48
C SER A 74 0.12 4.08 -10.35
N PRO A 75 -0.36 4.08 -11.61
CA PRO A 75 -0.27 2.92 -12.49
C PRO A 75 1.14 2.68 -13.05
N ASP A 76 1.99 3.70 -13.03
CA ASP A 76 3.38 3.63 -13.47
C ASP A 76 4.35 3.77 -12.29
N PRO A 77 5.51 3.08 -12.33
CA PRO A 77 6.54 3.21 -11.31
C PRO A 77 7.04 4.66 -11.19
N GLN A 78 6.97 5.21 -9.98
CA GLN A 78 7.37 6.58 -9.71
C GLN A 78 7.78 6.77 -8.26
N ILE A 79 8.43 7.90 -7.97
CA ILE A 79 8.73 8.35 -6.61
C ILE A 79 7.70 9.42 -6.25
N ILE A 80 6.91 9.17 -5.20
CA ILE A 80 5.93 10.13 -4.69
C ILE A 80 6.56 10.85 -3.49
N MET A 81 6.86 12.13 -3.71
CA MET A 81 7.60 12.98 -2.78
C MET A 81 6.77 13.69 -1.74
#